data_AF-A0A3Q2PBG5-F1
#
_entry.id   AF-A0A3Q2PBG5-F1
#
_cell.length_a   1.000
_cell.length_b   1.000
_cell.length_c   1.000
_cell.angle_alpha   90.00
_cell.angle_beta   90.00
_cell.angle_gamma   90.00
#
_symmetry.space_group_name_H-M   'P 1'
#
loop_
_entity.id
_entity.type
_entity.pdbx_description
1 polymer ?
#
loop_
_entity_poly.entity_id
_entity_poly.type
_entity_poly.pdbx_seq_one_letter_code
_entity_poly.pdbx_strand_id
1 'polypeptide(L)'
;MIVMFVYCVAQISPPNEHIIVNSPWRPWWQRYQPIGYNLCSRSGSENELRDMITRCNNVGVNIYVDAVINHMCGSGGGEGTHSSCGSWFSAGKKDFPSVPYSSLDFNDNKCKTGSGEIENYGDPNQVRDCRLVSLLDLALEKDYVRAKVAEFMNKLIDLGVAGFRVDACKHMWPGDLQNVYGRLHNLNSTWFPNHSRPFIFQEVIDLGGEVISSREYIHLGRVTEFKYGAKLGKVFRKWQEEKLCYTRTWGEGWGFMSDGNAIVFVDNHDNQRGHGAGGSSIITFWDPRLYKMAVGYMLAHPYGVARVMSSYRWNRNFVNGKDQSDWLGPPSNINGSTKAVPLNPDQTCGDGWVCEHRWRQITNMAIFRNVVNGQPHTNWWDNQSNQVAFGRGNRGFIVFNNDGWDLDVTLNTGMPGGTYCDVISGQKDGNRCTGKQILVRNDGNALFKITYTDEDPFVAIHAESKL
;
A
#
# COMPACT_ATOMS: atom_id res chain seq x y z
N MET A 1 12.51 17.98 -13.43
CA MET A 1 13.47 17.19 -12.63
C MET A 1 13.10 17.42 -11.16
N ILE A 2 13.08 16.40 -10.29
CA ILE A 2 12.54 16.38 -8.90
C ILE A 2 11.14 15.70 -8.79
N VAL A 3 11.15 14.38 -8.97
CA VAL A 3 10.28 13.38 -8.28
C VAL A 3 11.12 12.11 -8.07
N MET A 4 12.12 11.90 -8.94
CA MET A 4 12.99 10.74 -9.02
C MET A 4 13.85 10.42 -7.77
N PHE A 5 13.88 11.27 -6.74
CA PHE A 5 14.70 11.06 -5.53
C PHE A 5 13.90 11.11 -4.20
N VAL A 6 12.57 11.18 -4.26
CA VAL A 6 11.74 11.24 -3.03
C VAL A 6 11.40 9.84 -2.52
N TYR A 7 11.01 8.95 -3.43
CA TYR A 7 10.54 7.60 -3.12
C TYR A 7 11.63 6.57 -3.42
N CYS A 8 11.81 5.62 -2.52
CA CYS A 8 12.82 4.56 -2.66
C CYS A 8 12.28 3.31 -3.39
N VAL A 9 10.96 3.16 -3.51
CA VAL A 9 10.32 1.93 -3.97
C VAL A 9 9.03 2.23 -4.74
N ALA A 10 8.75 1.46 -5.79
CA ALA A 10 7.42 1.32 -6.39
C ALA A 10 6.90 -0.12 -6.23
N GLN A 11 5.71 -0.27 -5.62
CA GLN A 11 4.97 -1.53 -5.67
C GLN A 11 4.18 -1.57 -6.99
N ILE A 12 4.38 -2.61 -7.80
CA ILE A 12 3.64 -2.81 -9.06
C ILE A 12 2.51 -3.83 -8.87
N SER A 13 1.43 -3.66 -9.62
CA SER A 13 0.36 -4.68 -9.73
C SER A 13 0.89 -6.02 -10.29
N PRO A 14 0.15 -7.13 -10.14
CA PRO A 14 0.64 -8.47 -10.51
C PRO A 14 1.12 -8.55 -11.96
N PRO A 15 2.42 -8.80 -12.22
CA PRO A 15 2.99 -8.76 -13.57
C PRO A 15 2.75 -10.05 -14.37
N ASN A 16 2.31 -11.11 -13.69
CA ASN A 16 2.05 -12.40 -14.31
C ASN A 16 0.75 -12.40 -15.13
N GLU A 17 0.63 -13.42 -15.97
CA GLU A 17 -0.52 -13.64 -16.81
C GLU A 17 -1.78 -13.91 -15.99
N HIS A 18 -2.84 -13.21 -16.34
CA HIS A 18 -4.11 -13.24 -15.63
C HIS A 18 -5.29 -13.40 -16.58
N ILE A 19 -6.46 -13.76 -16.04
CA ILE A 19 -7.68 -13.92 -16.83
C ILE A 19 -8.10 -12.57 -17.43
N ILE A 20 -8.70 -12.62 -18.61
CA ILE A 20 -9.34 -11.48 -19.27
C ILE A 20 -10.85 -11.57 -19.03
N VAL A 21 -11.39 -10.65 -18.22
CA VAL A 21 -12.83 -10.60 -17.93
C VAL A 21 -13.52 -9.55 -18.82
N ASN A 22 -14.57 -9.97 -19.53
CA ASN A 22 -15.39 -9.09 -20.38
C ASN A 22 -16.71 -8.67 -19.71
N SER A 23 -17.17 -9.40 -18.70
CA SER A 23 -18.37 -9.09 -17.93
C SER A 23 -18.11 -9.29 -16.42
N PRO A 24 -17.99 -8.22 -15.62
CA PRO A 24 -17.95 -6.83 -16.07
C PRO A 24 -16.69 -6.53 -16.91
N TRP A 25 -16.67 -5.41 -17.64
CA TRP A 25 -15.61 -5.15 -18.62
C TRP A 25 -14.27 -4.77 -17.96
N ARG A 26 -13.25 -5.63 -18.10
CA ARG A 26 -11.85 -5.39 -17.70
C ARG A 26 -11.68 -4.84 -16.26
N PRO A 27 -12.28 -5.49 -15.25
CA PRO A 27 -12.21 -5.04 -13.87
C PRO A 27 -10.77 -5.07 -13.34
N TRP A 28 -10.48 -4.28 -12.32
CA TRP A 28 -9.13 -4.25 -11.73
C TRP A 28 -8.75 -5.60 -11.10
N TRP A 29 -9.71 -6.26 -10.46
CA TRP A 29 -9.50 -7.51 -9.73
C TRP A 29 -9.19 -8.70 -10.64
N GLN A 30 -9.35 -8.59 -11.97
CA GLN A 30 -8.97 -9.66 -12.90
C GLN A 30 -7.48 -10.02 -12.81
N ARG A 31 -6.63 -9.09 -12.34
CA ARG A 31 -5.19 -9.33 -12.14
C ARG A 31 -4.88 -10.25 -10.96
N TYR A 32 -5.84 -10.44 -10.06
CA TYR A 32 -5.76 -11.37 -8.93
C TYR A 32 -6.37 -12.73 -9.29
N GLN A 33 -6.42 -13.05 -10.59
CA GLN A 33 -6.87 -14.35 -11.09
C GLN A 33 -5.83 -14.88 -12.09
N PRO A 34 -4.72 -15.44 -11.58
CA PRO A 34 -3.64 -15.95 -12.42
C PRO A 34 -4.12 -17.03 -13.38
N ILE A 35 -3.59 -17.00 -14.61
CA ILE A 35 -3.68 -18.10 -15.57
C ILE A 35 -2.31 -18.79 -15.72
N GLY A 36 -1.24 -18.03 -15.54
CA GLY A 36 0.10 -18.60 -15.45
C GLY A 36 1.12 -17.59 -14.97
N TYR A 37 2.38 -18.02 -14.95
CA TYR A 37 3.51 -17.22 -14.48
C TYR A 37 4.30 -16.55 -15.62
N ASN A 38 3.75 -16.57 -16.84
CA ASN A 38 4.26 -15.75 -17.94
C ASN A 38 4.20 -14.27 -17.53
N LEU A 39 5.27 -13.51 -17.76
CA LEU A 39 5.35 -12.10 -17.41
C LEU A 39 4.75 -11.25 -18.52
N CYS A 40 3.45 -11.42 -18.78
CA CYS A 40 2.73 -10.50 -19.64
C CYS A 40 1.33 -10.22 -19.08
N SER A 41 1.04 -8.95 -18.94
CA SER A 41 -0.18 -8.45 -18.32
C SER A 41 -0.67 -7.24 -19.08
N ARG A 42 -1.80 -6.70 -18.66
CA ARG A 42 -2.28 -5.41 -19.18
C ARG A 42 -1.30 -4.24 -18.92
N SER A 43 -0.28 -4.42 -18.07
CA SER A 43 0.78 -3.42 -17.85
C SER A 43 1.93 -3.51 -18.85
N GLY A 44 2.02 -4.57 -19.65
CA GLY A 44 3.07 -4.76 -20.63
C GLY A 44 3.61 -6.18 -20.69
N SER A 45 4.56 -6.37 -21.59
CA SER A 45 5.34 -7.57 -21.84
C SER A 45 6.51 -7.74 -20.87
N GLU A 46 7.16 -8.91 -20.89
CA GLU A 46 8.34 -9.20 -20.07
C GLU A 46 9.49 -8.23 -20.38
N ASN A 47 9.65 -7.85 -21.65
CA ASN A 47 10.70 -6.90 -22.06
C ASN A 47 10.46 -5.51 -21.50
N GLU A 48 9.22 -5.02 -21.50
CA GLU A 48 8.86 -3.74 -20.91
C GLU A 48 8.99 -3.76 -19.39
N LEU A 49 8.64 -4.89 -18.74
CA LEU A 49 8.86 -5.09 -17.31
C LEU A 49 10.36 -5.06 -16.97
N ARG A 50 11.20 -5.76 -17.74
CA ARG A 50 12.66 -5.76 -17.57
C ARG A 50 13.25 -4.37 -17.78
N ASP A 51 12.81 -3.64 -18.81
CA ASP A 51 13.24 -2.25 -19.05
C ASP A 51 12.88 -1.35 -17.86
N MET A 52 11.64 -1.44 -17.36
CA MET A 52 11.19 -0.69 -16.19
C MET A 52 12.04 -1.00 -14.96
N ILE A 53 12.25 -2.28 -14.63
CA ILE A 53 13.07 -2.68 -13.47
C ILE A 53 14.49 -2.14 -13.61
N THR A 54 15.11 -2.31 -14.78
CA THR A 54 16.48 -1.84 -15.06
C THR A 54 16.60 -0.34 -14.88
N ARG A 55 15.70 0.44 -15.49
CA ARG A 55 15.71 1.90 -15.41
C ARG A 55 15.46 2.42 -14.00
N CYS A 56 14.54 1.80 -13.26
CA CYS A 56 14.24 2.16 -11.88
C CYS A 56 15.44 1.85 -10.96
N ASN A 57 16.03 0.66 -11.05
CA ASN A 57 17.20 0.30 -10.26
C ASN A 57 18.40 1.21 -10.55
N ASN A 58 18.62 1.59 -11.82
CA ASN A 58 19.71 2.50 -12.23
C ASN A 58 19.59 3.91 -11.63
N VAL A 59 18.41 4.31 -11.17
CA VAL A 59 18.19 5.59 -10.48
C VAL A 59 17.93 5.42 -8.98
N GLY A 60 18.15 4.22 -8.44
CA GLY A 60 17.99 3.92 -7.01
C GLY A 60 16.54 3.77 -6.53
N VAL A 61 15.60 3.50 -7.45
CA VAL A 61 14.21 3.20 -7.12
C VAL A 61 13.97 1.71 -7.27
N ASN A 62 13.72 1.03 -6.16
CA ASN A 62 13.49 -0.41 -6.13
C ASN A 62 12.08 -0.76 -6.63
N ILE A 63 11.92 -1.96 -7.19
CA ILE A 63 10.60 -2.50 -7.56
C ILE A 63 10.20 -3.59 -6.58
N TYR A 64 9.00 -3.50 -6.02
CA TYR A 64 8.33 -4.58 -5.31
C TYR A 64 7.18 -5.13 -6.14
N VAL A 65 7.13 -6.45 -6.31
CA VAL A 65 6.09 -7.11 -7.09
C VAL A 65 4.94 -7.53 -6.19
N ASP A 66 3.71 -7.32 -6.64
CA ASP A 66 2.53 -7.99 -6.09
C ASP A 66 2.46 -9.44 -6.60
N ALA A 67 2.72 -10.40 -5.71
CA ALA A 67 2.81 -11.83 -6.00
C ALA A 67 1.54 -12.55 -5.57
N VAL A 68 0.73 -12.96 -6.56
CA VAL A 68 -0.49 -13.74 -6.37
C VAL A 68 -0.16 -15.22 -6.46
N ILE A 69 0.06 -15.84 -5.30
CA ILE A 69 0.60 -17.21 -5.21
C ILE A 69 -0.29 -18.16 -4.38
N ASN A 70 -1.38 -17.68 -3.80
CA ASN A 70 -2.34 -18.49 -3.08
C ASN A 70 -3.22 -19.34 -4.03
N HIS A 71 -3.65 -18.73 -5.12
CA HIS A 71 -4.71 -19.25 -5.98
C HIS A 71 -4.42 -18.98 -7.46
N MET A 72 -5.17 -19.67 -8.33
CA MET A 72 -5.30 -19.35 -9.76
C MET A 72 -6.62 -18.59 -10.00
N CYS A 73 -7.13 -18.57 -11.23
CA CYS A 73 -8.41 -17.91 -11.53
C CYS A 73 -9.61 -18.54 -10.79
N GLY A 74 -10.75 -17.84 -10.83
CA GLY A 74 -12.00 -18.34 -10.27
C GLY A 74 -12.42 -19.67 -10.92
N SER A 75 -12.99 -20.57 -10.13
CA SER A 75 -13.49 -21.87 -10.59
C SER A 75 -14.56 -21.75 -11.69
N GLY A 76 -15.30 -20.63 -11.70
CA GLY A 76 -16.23 -20.24 -12.77
C GLY A 76 -15.60 -19.51 -13.96
N GLY A 77 -14.26 -19.45 -14.05
CA GLY A 77 -13.51 -18.69 -15.07
C GLY A 77 -13.61 -19.24 -16.50
N GLY A 78 -14.25 -20.40 -16.69
CA GLY A 78 -14.44 -21.04 -17.99
C GLY A 78 -13.21 -21.74 -18.53
N GLU A 79 -13.24 -22.02 -19.84
CA GLU A 79 -12.16 -22.67 -20.58
C GLU A 79 -11.90 -21.90 -21.87
N GLY A 80 -10.63 -21.72 -22.23
CA GLY A 80 -10.26 -20.99 -23.44
C GLY A 80 -8.94 -20.25 -23.30
N THR A 81 -8.72 -19.27 -24.19
CA THR A 81 -7.51 -18.45 -24.30
C THR A 81 -7.74 -17.00 -23.89
N HIS A 82 -8.80 -16.71 -23.14
CA HIS A 82 -9.09 -15.39 -22.59
C HIS A 82 -8.20 -15.08 -21.39
N SER A 83 -6.90 -14.99 -21.65
CA SER A 83 -5.82 -14.69 -20.73
C SER A 83 -4.95 -13.59 -21.32
N SER A 84 -4.23 -12.85 -20.49
CA SER A 84 -3.48 -11.67 -20.94
C SER A 84 -2.34 -11.99 -21.93
N CYS A 85 -1.88 -13.24 -22.01
CA CYS A 85 -0.90 -13.69 -23.01
C CYS A 85 -1.45 -14.70 -24.01
N GLY A 86 -2.76 -14.98 -23.97
CA GLY A 86 -3.39 -15.95 -24.86
C GLY A 86 -3.10 -17.41 -24.52
N SER A 87 -2.49 -17.70 -23.35
CA SER A 87 -2.37 -19.08 -22.87
C SER A 87 -3.75 -19.71 -22.72
N TRP A 88 -3.89 -20.95 -23.19
CA TRP A 88 -5.08 -21.74 -22.92
C TRP A 88 -5.11 -22.19 -21.46
N PHE A 89 -6.30 -22.26 -20.88
CA PHE A 89 -6.56 -22.89 -19.58
C PHE A 89 -7.99 -23.44 -19.51
N SER A 90 -8.25 -24.29 -18.53
CA SER A 90 -9.59 -24.73 -18.14
C SER A 90 -9.76 -24.67 -16.63
N ALA A 91 -10.53 -23.70 -16.14
CA ALA A 91 -10.81 -23.58 -14.71
C ALA A 91 -11.61 -24.79 -14.18
N GLY A 92 -12.58 -25.28 -14.95
CA GLY A 92 -13.42 -26.42 -14.56
C GLY A 92 -12.63 -27.73 -14.46
N LYS A 93 -11.67 -27.96 -15.37
CA LYS A 93 -10.77 -29.13 -15.32
C LYS A 93 -9.55 -28.90 -14.41
N LYS A 94 -9.33 -27.66 -13.97
CA LYS A 94 -8.14 -27.19 -13.23
C LYS A 94 -6.85 -27.47 -14.01
N ASP A 95 -6.91 -27.19 -15.31
CA ASP A 95 -5.80 -27.42 -16.24
C ASP A 95 -5.20 -26.07 -16.66
N PHE A 96 -3.97 -25.84 -16.22
CA PHE A 96 -3.21 -24.61 -16.47
C PHE A 96 -1.85 -24.98 -17.07
N PRO A 97 -1.82 -25.39 -18.36
CA PRO A 97 -0.64 -25.99 -18.99
C PRO A 97 0.54 -25.02 -19.16
N SER A 98 0.33 -23.71 -19.02
CA SER A 98 1.43 -22.73 -19.03
C SER A 98 2.30 -22.78 -17.77
N VAL A 99 1.78 -23.32 -16.65
CA VAL A 99 2.54 -23.58 -15.40
C VAL A 99 2.92 -25.05 -15.23
N PRO A 100 2.53 -25.90 -16.17
CA PRO A 100 1.58 -27.02 -16.02
C PRO A 100 1.08 -27.35 -14.60
N TYR A 101 -0.02 -26.72 -14.15
CA TYR A 101 -0.82 -27.26 -13.04
C TYR A 101 -1.99 -28.09 -13.54
N SER A 102 -2.32 -29.13 -12.79
CA SER A 102 -3.45 -30.02 -13.00
C SER A 102 -4.38 -30.00 -11.79
N SER A 103 -5.51 -30.72 -11.86
CA SER A 103 -6.41 -30.90 -10.72
C SER A 103 -5.77 -31.47 -9.45
N LEU A 104 -4.60 -32.12 -9.57
CA LEU A 104 -3.83 -32.62 -8.42
C LEU A 104 -3.13 -31.53 -7.63
N ASP A 105 -3.02 -30.32 -8.18
CA ASP A 105 -2.23 -29.21 -7.63
C ASP A 105 -3.12 -28.18 -6.90
N PHE A 106 -4.38 -28.53 -6.66
CA PHE A 106 -5.37 -27.72 -5.96
C PHE A 106 -5.95 -28.43 -4.74
N ASN A 107 -6.44 -27.65 -3.79
CA ASN A 107 -6.90 -28.12 -2.47
C ASN A 107 -8.32 -28.73 -2.45
N ASP A 108 -8.89 -29.09 -3.60
CA ASP A 108 -10.27 -29.62 -3.68
C ASP A 108 -10.56 -30.79 -2.75
N ASN A 109 -9.60 -31.70 -2.56
CA ASN A 109 -9.76 -32.86 -1.66
C ASN A 109 -9.39 -32.52 -0.20
N LYS A 110 -8.65 -31.42 0.01
CA LYS A 110 -8.18 -30.97 1.31
C LYS A 110 -9.26 -30.14 2.01
N CYS A 111 -9.90 -29.23 1.29
CA CYS A 111 -11.05 -28.48 1.75
C CYS A 111 -12.17 -29.41 2.25
N LYS A 112 -12.75 -29.08 3.41
CA LYS A 112 -13.79 -29.89 4.07
C LYS A 112 -15.17 -29.23 4.08
N THR A 113 -15.31 -28.04 3.51
CA THR A 113 -16.61 -27.36 3.42
C THR A 113 -17.46 -27.96 2.32
N GLY A 114 -18.79 -27.90 2.47
CA GLY A 114 -19.72 -28.48 1.50
C GLY A 114 -19.71 -27.76 0.15
N SER A 115 -19.43 -26.46 0.15
CA SER A 115 -19.32 -25.65 -1.07
C SER A 115 -17.94 -25.69 -1.73
N GLY A 116 -16.90 -26.10 -1.00
CA GLY A 116 -15.50 -25.92 -1.41
C GLY A 116 -14.97 -24.50 -1.19
N GLU A 117 -15.79 -23.60 -0.63
CA GLU A 117 -15.46 -22.20 -0.34
C GLU A 117 -15.10 -22.01 1.13
N ILE A 118 -14.47 -20.88 1.44
CA ILE A 118 -14.38 -20.37 2.82
C ILE A 118 -15.76 -19.89 3.26
N GLU A 119 -16.32 -20.54 4.29
CA GLU A 119 -17.67 -20.25 4.82
C GLU A 119 -17.60 -19.59 6.21
N ASN A 120 -16.54 -19.84 6.97
CA ASN A 120 -16.36 -19.39 8.35
C ASN A 120 -14.90 -19.06 8.65
N TYR A 121 -14.62 -17.77 8.89
CA TYR A 121 -13.29 -17.26 9.26
C TYR A 121 -12.86 -17.63 10.69
N GLY A 122 -13.73 -18.26 11.48
CA GLY A 122 -13.40 -18.83 12.80
C GLY A 122 -12.71 -20.19 12.73
N ASP A 123 -12.66 -20.83 11.56
CA ASP A 123 -11.95 -22.11 11.36
C ASP A 123 -10.70 -21.88 10.48
N PRO A 124 -9.49 -21.99 11.05
CA PRO A 124 -8.28 -21.69 10.32
C PRO A 124 -8.01 -22.67 9.17
N ASN A 125 -8.55 -23.89 9.22
CA ASN A 125 -8.29 -24.88 8.17
C ASN A 125 -9.00 -24.48 6.89
N GLN A 126 -10.30 -24.18 6.95
CA GLN A 126 -11.00 -23.75 5.74
C GLN A 126 -10.46 -22.43 5.20
N VAL A 127 -10.04 -21.48 6.05
CA VAL A 127 -9.47 -20.21 5.58
C VAL A 127 -8.22 -20.41 4.72
N ARG A 128 -7.49 -21.52 4.91
CA ARG A 128 -6.21 -21.81 4.24
C ARG A 128 -6.23 -22.96 3.24
N ASP A 129 -7.27 -23.79 3.28
CA ASP A 129 -7.39 -24.98 2.43
C ASP A 129 -8.62 -24.92 1.51
N CYS A 130 -9.49 -23.91 1.62
CA CYS A 130 -10.67 -23.74 0.79
C CYS A 130 -10.60 -22.48 -0.07
N ARG A 131 -11.45 -22.42 -1.09
CA ARG A 131 -11.42 -21.34 -2.08
C ARG A 131 -11.86 -20.01 -1.47
N LEU A 132 -11.04 -18.99 -1.66
CA LEU A 132 -11.39 -17.60 -1.36
C LEU A 132 -12.24 -17.04 -2.50
N VAL A 133 -13.53 -16.80 -2.28
CA VAL A 133 -14.46 -16.26 -3.29
C VAL A 133 -14.35 -16.97 -4.65
N SER A 134 -14.34 -18.29 -4.60
CA SER A 134 -14.23 -19.22 -5.73
C SER A 134 -12.90 -19.26 -6.45
N LEU A 135 -11.87 -18.59 -5.95
CA LEU A 135 -10.50 -18.67 -6.50
C LEU A 135 -9.92 -20.08 -6.28
N LEU A 136 -9.42 -20.71 -7.34
CA LEU A 136 -8.90 -22.08 -7.28
C LEU A 136 -7.64 -22.12 -6.41
N ASP A 137 -7.78 -22.72 -5.23
CA ASP A 137 -6.80 -22.69 -4.15
C ASP A 137 -5.67 -23.72 -4.37
N LEU A 138 -4.42 -23.25 -4.44
CA LEU A 138 -3.25 -24.08 -4.74
C LEU A 138 -2.87 -24.95 -3.54
N ALA A 139 -2.52 -26.21 -3.80
CA ALA A 139 -2.03 -27.15 -2.79
C ALA A 139 -0.56 -26.85 -2.44
N LEU A 140 -0.34 -25.74 -1.72
CA LEU A 140 0.98 -25.24 -1.36
C LEU A 140 1.75 -26.17 -0.42
N GLU A 141 1.15 -27.20 0.16
CA GLU A 141 1.91 -28.23 0.88
C GLU A 141 2.79 -29.08 -0.06
N LYS A 142 2.43 -29.17 -1.35
CA LYS A 142 3.11 -30.02 -2.33
C LYS A 142 4.41 -29.38 -2.80
N ASP A 143 5.50 -30.16 -2.79
CA ASP A 143 6.82 -29.71 -3.24
C ASP A 143 6.80 -29.14 -4.67
N TYR A 144 6.07 -29.80 -5.58
CA TYR A 144 5.90 -29.36 -6.97
C TYR A 144 5.33 -27.94 -7.08
N VAL A 145 4.26 -27.65 -6.33
CA VAL A 145 3.60 -26.33 -6.36
C VAL A 145 4.52 -25.27 -5.77
N ARG A 146 5.17 -25.55 -4.62
CA ARG A 146 6.15 -24.64 -4.02
C ARG A 146 7.32 -24.36 -4.95
N ALA A 147 7.81 -25.37 -5.68
CA ALA A 147 8.89 -25.21 -6.64
C ALA A 147 8.48 -24.31 -7.81
N LYS A 148 7.25 -24.47 -8.34
CA LYS A 148 6.72 -23.61 -9.42
C LYS A 148 6.50 -22.17 -8.98
N VAL A 149 6.00 -21.95 -7.77
CA VAL A 149 5.90 -20.62 -7.18
C VAL A 149 7.28 -19.98 -6.98
N ALA A 150 8.24 -20.74 -6.43
CA ALA A 150 9.60 -20.24 -6.23
C ALA A 150 10.31 -19.94 -7.57
N GLU A 151 10.11 -20.75 -8.61
CA GLU A 151 10.61 -20.51 -9.97
C GLU A 151 10.12 -19.16 -10.51
N PHE A 152 8.82 -18.88 -10.37
CA PHE A 152 8.23 -17.59 -10.74
C PHE A 152 8.84 -16.41 -9.98
N MET A 153 8.94 -16.51 -8.65
CA MET A 153 9.48 -15.45 -7.82
C MET A 153 11.00 -15.24 -8.07
N ASN A 154 11.76 -16.32 -8.26
CA ASN A 154 13.19 -16.25 -8.58
C ASN A 154 13.44 -15.61 -9.94
N LYS A 155 12.61 -15.93 -10.95
CA LYS A 155 12.68 -15.23 -12.24
C LYS A 155 12.60 -13.71 -12.04
N LEU A 156 11.66 -13.23 -11.22
CA LEU A 156 11.51 -11.80 -10.92
C LEU A 156 12.70 -11.23 -10.12
N ILE A 157 13.24 -11.96 -9.15
CA ILE A 157 14.46 -11.56 -8.42
C ILE A 157 15.63 -11.39 -9.39
N ASP A 158 15.81 -12.35 -10.30
CA ASP A 158 16.88 -12.35 -11.29
C ASP A 158 16.73 -11.18 -12.28
N LEU A 159 15.50 -10.73 -12.57
CA LEU A 159 15.24 -9.48 -13.31
C LEU A 159 15.67 -8.22 -12.57
N GLY A 160 15.87 -8.27 -11.25
CA GLY A 160 16.25 -7.14 -10.39
C GLY A 160 15.15 -6.63 -9.46
N VAL A 161 14.06 -7.37 -9.26
CA VAL A 161 13.04 -7.04 -8.26
C VAL A 161 13.65 -7.12 -6.85
N ALA A 162 13.34 -6.14 -6.00
CA ALA A 162 13.92 -6.02 -4.66
C ALA A 162 13.07 -6.69 -3.56
N GLY A 163 11.82 -7.06 -3.87
CA GLY A 163 10.91 -7.59 -2.87
C GLY A 163 9.51 -7.89 -3.40
N PHE A 164 8.66 -8.40 -2.52
CA PHE A 164 7.32 -8.87 -2.84
C PHE A 164 6.30 -8.42 -1.79
N ARG A 165 5.17 -7.89 -2.27
CA ARG A 165 3.89 -7.99 -1.56
C ARG A 165 3.36 -9.38 -1.87
N VAL A 166 3.15 -10.21 -0.86
CA VAL A 166 2.57 -11.53 -1.07
C VAL A 166 1.08 -11.43 -0.76
N ASP A 167 0.27 -11.60 -1.82
CA ASP A 167 -1.19 -11.50 -1.79
C ASP A 167 -1.82 -12.60 -0.94
N ALA A 168 -2.94 -12.30 -0.29
CA ALA A 168 -3.77 -13.30 0.38
C ALA A 168 -3.02 -14.21 1.38
N CYS A 169 -1.95 -13.73 2.04
CA CYS A 169 -1.14 -14.55 2.96
C CYS A 169 -1.92 -15.15 4.12
N LYS A 170 -3.02 -14.52 4.57
CA LYS A 170 -3.93 -15.13 5.57
C LYS A 170 -4.39 -16.53 5.14
N HIS A 171 -4.58 -16.72 3.84
CA HIS A 171 -5.09 -17.93 3.21
C HIS A 171 -3.99 -18.95 2.89
N MET A 172 -2.75 -18.69 3.28
CA MET A 172 -1.64 -19.63 3.13
C MET A 172 -1.07 -20.00 4.49
N TRP A 173 -0.68 -21.25 4.69
CA TRP A 173 -0.04 -21.67 5.93
C TRP A 173 1.35 -21.03 6.06
N PRO A 174 1.73 -20.51 7.25
CA PRO A 174 3.07 -19.97 7.47
C PRO A 174 4.20 -20.95 7.12
N GLY A 175 4.01 -22.24 7.38
CA GLY A 175 5.00 -23.27 7.04
C GLY A 175 5.19 -23.46 5.53
N ASP A 176 4.13 -23.32 4.73
CA ASP A 176 4.21 -23.39 3.27
C ASP A 176 4.96 -22.17 2.72
N LEU A 177 4.64 -20.98 3.23
CA LEU A 177 5.32 -19.74 2.89
C LEU A 177 6.80 -19.78 3.30
N GLN A 178 7.12 -20.29 4.48
CA GLN A 178 8.50 -20.47 4.93
C GLN A 178 9.31 -21.32 3.94
N ASN A 179 8.70 -22.39 3.43
CA ASN A 179 9.35 -23.25 2.45
C ASN A 179 9.58 -22.53 1.11
N VAL A 180 8.56 -21.83 0.60
CA VAL A 180 8.70 -21.02 -0.64
C VAL A 180 9.78 -19.95 -0.48
N TYR A 181 9.74 -19.18 0.62
CA TYR A 181 10.72 -18.12 0.88
C TYR A 181 12.14 -18.65 1.08
N GLY A 182 12.28 -19.85 1.65
CA GLY A 182 13.57 -20.55 1.78
C GLY A 182 14.22 -20.92 0.45
N ARG A 183 13.43 -21.03 -0.63
CA ARG A 183 13.91 -21.32 -2.00
C ARG A 183 14.28 -20.08 -2.79
N LEU A 184 13.98 -18.89 -2.28
CA LEU A 184 14.23 -17.65 -3.01
C LEU A 184 15.72 -17.36 -3.11
N HIS A 185 16.14 -16.88 -4.28
CA HIS A 185 17.47 -16.36 -4.51
C HIS A 185 17.74 -15.14 -3.61
N ASN A 186 19.01 -14.82 -3.45
CA ASN A 186 19.40 -13.48 -3.02
C ASN A 186 19.16 -12.50 -4.17
N LEU A 187 19.03 -11.21 -3.86
CA LEU A 187 18.82 -10.16 -4.84
C LEU A 187 19.99 -10.07 -5.84
N ASN A 188 19.67 -9.64 -7.06
CA ASN A 188 20.64 -9.52 -8.15
C ASN A 188 21.79 -8.57 -7.77
N SER A 189 23.01 -9.10 -7.72
CA SER A 189 24.21 -8.39 -7.24
C SER A 189 24.67 -7.25 -8.16
N THR A 190 24.03 -7.06 -9.31
CA THR A 190 24.25 -5.89 -10.18
C THR A 190 23.82 -4.59 -9.50
N TRP A 191 22.73 -4.63 -8.73
CA TRP A 191 22.15 -3.43 -8.08
C TRP A 191 22.13 -3.52 -6.56
N PHE A 192 22.21 -4.72 -6.00
CA PHE A 192 22.10 -4.94 -4.56
C PHE A 192 23.39 -5.52 -3.97
N PRO A 193 23.72 -5.21 -2.70
CA PRO A 193 24.84 -5.85 -2.01
C PRO A 193 24.73 -7.38 -2.03
N ASN A 194 25.88 -8.07 -2.10
CA ASN A 194 25.92 -9.54 -2.02
C ASN A 194 25.15 -10.06 -0.80
N HIS A 195 24.45 -11.18 -0.98
CA HIS A 195 23.63 -11.84 0.04
C HIS A 195 22.40 -11.06 0.52
N SER A 196 22.03 -9.94 -0.13
CA SER A 196 20.79 -9.25 0.17
C SER A 196 19.58 -10.16 -0.11
N ARG A 197 18.67 -10.28 0.86
CA ARG A 197 17.42 -11.05 0.72
C ARG A 197 16.30 -10.15 0.17
N PRO A 198 15.34 -10.71 -0.60
CA PRO A 198 14.18 -9.95 -1.03
C PRO A 198 13.37 -9.45 0.16
N PHE A 199 12.89 -8.21 0.08
CA PHE A 199 11.99 -7.65 1.08
C PHE A 199 10.62 -8.29 0.95
N ILE A 200 10.18 -9.02 1.97
CA ILE A 200 8.87 -9.67 1.98
C ILE A 200 7.92 -8.90 2.89
N PHE A 201 6.74 -8.57 2.37
CA PHE A 201 5.62 -8.18 3.20
C PHE A 201 4.34 -8.89 2.78
N GLN A 202 3.62 -9.37 3.79
CA GLN A 202 2.56 -10.34 3.66
C GLN A 202 1.22 -9.65 3.88
N GLU A 203 0.29 -9.84 2.95
CA GLU A 203 -1.07 -9.37 3.17
C GLU A 203 -1.81 -10.30 4.13
N VAL A 204 -1.94 -9.86 5.39
CA VAL A 204 -2.76 -10.55 6.38
C VAL A 204 -3.73 -9.52 6.95
N ILE A 205 -5.00 -9.63 6.57
CA ILE A 205 -6.06 -8.76 7.09
C ILE A 205 -6.40 -9.19 8.53
N ASP A 206 -5.71 -8.66 9.52
CA ASP A 206 -6.01 -8.92 10.93
C ASP A 206 -6.55 -7.64 11.58
N LEU A 207 -7.89 -7.56 11.76
CA LEU A 207 -8.54 -6.48 12.50
C LEU A 207 -8.82 -6.85 13.97
N GLY A 208 -8.39 -8.04 14.41
CA GLY A 208 -8.80 -8.67 15.66
C GLY A 208 -10.15 -9.39 15.57
N GLY A 209 -10.39 -10.34 16.49
CA GLY A 209 -11.65 -11.08 16.58
C GLY A 209 -11.77 -12.32 15.68
N GLU A 210 -10.74 -12.62 14.89
CA GLU A 210 -10.61 -13.86 14.11
C GLU A 210 -9.58 -14.80 14.73
N VAL A 211 -9.62 -16.08 14.34
CA VAL A 211 -8.71 -17.12 14.84
C VAL A 211 -7.28 -16.98 14.32
N ILE A 212 -7.12 -16.44 13.10
CA ILE A 212 -5.81 -16.23 12.48
C ILE A 212 -5.27 -14.87 12.87
N SER A 213 -4.01 -14.84 13.32
CA SER A 213 -3.32 -13.59 13.66
C SER A 213 -2.15 -13.31 12.72
N SER A 214 -1.95 -12.03 12.43
CA SER A 214 -0.74 -11.50 11.78
C SER A 214 0.57 -11.96 12.45
N ARG A 215 0.55 -12.24 13.76
CA ARG A 215 1.71 -12.75 14.53
C ARG A 215 2.24 -14.09 14.04
N GLU A 216 1.42 -14.89 13.36
CA GLU A 216 1.85 -16.16 12.77
C GLU A 216 2.86 -15.95 11.62
N TYR A 217 2.91 -14.75 11.04
CA TYR A 217 3.64 -14.45 9.80
C TYR A 217 4.85 -13.51 10.00
N ILE A 218 4.96 -12.82 11.14
CA ILE A 218 6.01 -11.80 11.37
C ILE A 218 7.45 -12.37 11.33
N HIS A 219 7.62 -13.66 11.57
CA HIS A 219 8.93 -14.32 11.52
C HIS A 219 9.41 -14.58 10.08
N LEU A 220 8.53 -14.47 9.09
CA LEU A 220 8.81 -14.69 7.67
C LEU A 220 9.12 -13.39 6.91
N GLY A 221 8.70 -12.25 7.46
CA GLY A 221 8.77 -10.95 6.83
C GLY A 221 7.81 -9.98 7.50
N ARG A 222 7.66 -8.80 6.91
CA ARG A 222 6.70 -7.81 7.41
C ARG A 222 5.27 -8.22 7.11
N VAL A 223 4.31 -7.58 7.76
CA VAL A 223 2.88 -7.83 7.59
C VAL A 223 2.15 -6.49 7.44
N THR A 224 1.12 -6.46 6.60
CA THR A 224 0.24 -5.30 6.44
C THR A 224 -0.57 -5.03 7.71
N GLU A 225 -0.38 -3.88 8.34
CA GLU A 225 -1.12 -3.48 9.54
C GLU A 225 -2.42 -2.76 9.16
N PHE A 226 -3.46 -3.52 8.82
CA PHE A 226 -4.75 -2.96 8.39
C PHE A 226 -5.49 -2.20 9.49
N LYS A 227 -5.19 -2.46 10.78
CA LYS A 227 -5.74 -1.67 11.89
C LYS A 227 -5.29 -0.22 11.81
N TYR A 228 -4.11 0.04 11.24
CA TYR A 228 -3.55 1.38 11.09
C TYR A 228 -4.50 2.30 10.33
N GLY A 229 -4.80 1.99 9.07
CA GLY A 229 -5.68 2.81 8.22
C GLY A 229 -7.11 2.89 8.75
N ALA A 230 -7.64 1.78 9.27
CA ALA A 230 -8.99 1.73 9.83
C ALA A 230 -9.15 2.62 11.08
N LYS A 231 -8.21 2.54 12.03
CA LYS A 231 -8.24 3.36 13.25
C LYS A 231 -7.93 4.83 12.95
N LEU A 232 -6.94 5.09 12.08
CA LEU A 232 -6.59 6.46 11.68
C LEU A 232 -7.77 7.13 10.97
N GLY A 233 -8.49 6.38 10.14
CA GLY A 233 -9.73 6.81 9.50
C GLY A 233 -10.79 7.24 10.50
N LYS A 234 -11.07 6.41 11.52
CA LYS A 234 -12.01 6.76 12.60
C LYS A 234 -11.60 8.03 13.36
N VAL A 235 -10.31 8.15 13.70
CA VAL A 235 -9.76 9.32 14.39
C VAL A 235 -9.94 10.60 13.57
N PHE A 236 -9.52 10.61 12.30
CA PHE A 236 -9.62 11.81 11.46
C PHE A 236 -11.06 12.16 11.07
N ARG A 237 -11.94 11.16 10.91
CA ARG A 237 -13.38 11.37 10.70
C ARG A 237 -14.13 11.71 11.99
N LYS A 238 -13.49 11.63 13.16
CA LYS A 238 -14.08 11.85 14.49
C LYS A 238 -15.26 10.92 14.77
N TRP A 239 -15.16 9.69 14.28
CA TRP A 239 -16.19 8.66 14.48
C TRP A 239 -16.01 7.97 15.82
N GLN A 240 -17.11 7.51 16.41
CA GLN A 240 -17.09 6.80 17.70
C GLN A 240 -16.40 7.62 18.80
N GLU A 241 -16.52 8.95 18.74
CA GLU A 241 -15.88 9.90 19.66
C GLU A 241 -14.34 9.83 19.71
N GLU A 242 -13.72 9.17 18.72
CA GLU A 242 -12.26 9.15 18.55
C GLU A 242 -11.75 10.56 18.24
N LYS A 243 -10.61 10.93 18.83
CA LYS A 243 -9.99 12.24 18.70
C LYS A 243 -8.51 12.13 18.43
N LEU A 244 -7.91 13.12 17.77
CA LEU A 244 -6.47 13.11 17.50
C LEU A 244 -5.62 13.08 18.77
N CYS A 245 -6.07 13.69 19.88
CA CYS A 245 -5.33 13.67 21.15
C CYS A 245 -5.05 12.24 21.67
N TYR A 246 -5.89 11.26 21.34
CA TYR A 246 -5.71 9.85 21.75
C TYR A 246 -4.51 9.20 21.07
N THR A 247 -4.02 9.77 19.96
CA THR A 247 -2.91 9.21 19.19
C THR A 247 -1.53 9.49 19.79
N ARG A 248 -1.46 10.02 21.03
CA ARG A 248 -0.20 10.18 21.77
C ARG A 248 0.61 8.88 21.88
N THR A 249 -0.07 7.74 21.95
CA THR A 249 0.51 6.39 22.03
C THR A 249 0.38 5.60 20.72
N TRP A 250 0.19 6.28 19.59
CA TRP A 250 0.00 5.65 18.26
C TRP A 250 1.12 4.66 17.91
N GLY A 251 0.74 3.52 17.34
CA GLY A 251 1.62 2.36 17.16
C GLY A 251 1.18 1.20 18.06
N GLU A 252 2.14 0.54 18.71
CA GLU A 252 1.89 -0.64 19.57
C GLU A 252 0.87 -0.37 20.70
N GLY A 253 0.82 0.86 21.23
CA GLY A 253 -0.15 1.27 22.25
C GLY A 253 -1.61 1.23 21.79
N TRP A 254 -1.86 1.14 20.49
CA TRP A 254 -3.18 0.98 19.87
C TRP A 254 -3.50 -0.48 19.53
N GLY A 255 -2.69 -1.43 20.01
CA GLY A 255 -2.85 -2.87 19.73
C GLY A 255 -2.40 -3.26 18.33
N PHE A 256 -1.53 -2.45 17.71
CA PHE A 256 -0.84 -2.79 16.48
C PHE A 256 0.34 -3.74 16.76
N MET A 257 0.87 -4.37 15.72
CA MET A 257 2.08 -5.18 15.82
C MET A 257 3.30 -4.34 16.18
N SER A 258 4.40 -5.01 16.55
CA SER A 258 5.65 -4.29 16.80
C SER A 258 6.14 -3.54 15.55
N ASP A 259 6.67 -2.34 15.77
CA ASP A 259 7.05 -1.38 14.71
C ASP A 259 7.87 -2.00 13.57
N GLY A 260 8.87 -2.82 13.95
CA GLY A 260 9.76 -3.51 13.03
C GLY A 260 9.07 -4.52 12.08
N ASN A 261 7.81 -4.87 12.34
CA ASN A 261 7.05 -5.85 11.55
C ASN A 261 6.03 -5.21 10.60
N ALA A 262 5.70 -3.93 10.78
CA ALA A 262 4.55 -3.33 10.11
C ALA A 262 4.88 -2.72 8.73
N ILE A 263 4.00 -2.99 7.75
CA ILE A 263 3.75 -2.11 6.61
C ILE A 263 2.46 -1.35 6.88
N VAL A 264 2.53 -0.01 6.85
CA VAL A 264 1.40 0.86 7.15
C VAL A 264 0.99 1.67 5.93
N PHE A 265 -0.31 1.94 5.83
CA PHE A 265 -0.92 2.73 4.77
C PHE A 265 -2.25 3.29 5.28
N VAL A 266 -2.67 4.43 4.70
CA VAL A 266 -4.00 5.01 4.99
C VAL A 266 -5.08 4.19 4.29
N ASP A 267 -4.85 3.91 3.01
CA ASP A 267 -5.68 3.08 2.15
C ASP A 267 -4.82 2.14 1.28
N ASN A 268 -5.43 1.10 0.74
CA ASN A 268 -4.87 0.25 -0.32
C ASN A 268 -5.86 0.17 -1.49
N HIS A 269 -5.49 -0.59 -2.51
CA HIS A 269 -6.29 -0.71 -3.72
C HIS A 269 -7.67 -1.37 -3.49
N ASP A 270 -7.81 -2.28 -2.53
CA ASP A 270 -9.11 -2.87 -2.16
C ASP A 270 -9.96 -1.90 -1.35
N ASN A 271 -9.45 -1.45 -0.21
CA ASN A 271 -10.27 -0.78 0.80
C ASN A 271 -10.63 0.66 0.43
N GLN A 272 -9.92 1.26 -0.52
CA GLN A 272 -10.35 2.54 -1.10
C GLN A 272 -11.64 2.44 -1.93
N ARG A 273 -12.05 1.22 -2.28
CA ARG A 273 -13.33 0.90 -2.96
C ARG A 273 -14.39 0.37 -1.99
N GLY A 274 -14.07 0.30 -0.70
CA GLY A 274 -14.92 -0.35 0.31
C GLY A 274 -14.78 -1.87 0.35
N HIS A 275 -13.85 -2.45 -0.42
CA HIS A 275 -13.53 -3.88 -0.36
C HIS A 275 -12.48 -4.16 0.72
N GLY A 276 -12.71 -5.14 1.57
CA GLY A 276 -11.72 -5.54 2.58
C GLY A 276 -11.74 -4.68 3.85
N ALA A 277 -10.57 -4.53 4.47
CA ALA A 277 -10.45 -4.14 5.87
C ALA A 277 -10.70 -2.64 6.13
N GLY A 278 -11.51 -2.34 7.15
CA GLY A 278 -11.78 -0.99 7.64
C GLY A 278 -13.07 -0.35 7.12
N GLY A 279 -13.64 -0.87 6.03
CA GLY A 279 -14.93 -0.41 5.49
C GLY A 279 -14.98 1.10 5.25
N SER A 280 -16.09 1.75 5.62
CA SER A 280 -16.32 3.18 5.40
C SER A 280 -15.40 4.12 6.19
N SER A 281 -14.66 3.61 7.17
CA SER A 281 -13.72 4.44 7.94
C SER A 281 -12.50 4.87 7.13
N ILE A 282 -12.11 4.07 6.13
CA ILE A 282 -10.94 4.33 5.28
C ILE A 282 -11.07 5.69 4.60
N ILE A 283 -10.00 6.47 4.65
CA ILE A 283 -9.90 7.79 4.02
C ILE A 283 -9.14 7.59 2.71
N THR A 284 -9.66 8.17 1.63
CA THR A 284 -9.11 7.99 0.27
C THR A 284 -8.93 9.34 -0.41
N PHE A 285 -8.36 9.36 -1.62
CA PHE A 285 -8.27 10.58 -2.42
C PHE A 285 -9.63 11.26 -2.70
N TRP A 286 -10.75 10.55 -2.54
CA TRP A 286 -12.10 11.13 -2.65
C TRP A 286 -12.46 12.05 -1.48
N ASP A 287 -11.73 11.96 -0.36
CA ASP A 287 -11.80 12.84 0.80
C ASP A 287 -10.50 13.69 0.89
N PRO A 288 -10.12 14.47 -0.15
CA PRO A 288 -8.74 14.92 -0.35
C PRO A 288 -8.19 15.74 0.83
N ARG A 289 -9.02 16.54 1.50
CA ARG A 289 -8.61 17.33 2.65
C ARG A 289 -8.21 16.46 3.84
N LEU A 290 -9.05 15.51 4.23
CA LEU A 290 -8.74 14.58 5.32
C LEU A 290 -7.64 13.60 4.93
N TYR A 291 -7.59 13.18 3.65
CA TYR A 291 -6.59 12.26 3.14
C TYR A 291 -5.18 12.84 3.23
N LYS A 292 -5.00 14.10 2.81
CA LYS A 292 -3.72 14.83 2.94
C LYS A 292 -3.26 14.88 4.40
N MET A 293 -4.17 15.14 5.35
CA MET A 293 -3.83 15.14 6.78
C MET A 293 -3.46 13.74 7.30
N ALA A 294 -4.24 12.70 6.97
CA ALA A 294 -3.99 11.34 7.42
C ALA A 294 -2.66 10.79 6.87
N VAL A 295 -2.38 11.04 5.59
CA VAL A 295 -1.09 10.68 4.96
C VAL A 295 0.05 11.50 5.58
N GLY A 296 -0.15 12.79 5.83
CA GLY A 296 0.83 13.64 6.53
C GLY A 296 1.15 13.10 7.93
N TYR A 297 0.14 12.70 8.70
CA TYR A 297 0.32 12.09 10.01
C TYR A 297 1.12 10.78 9.92
N MET A 298 0.75 9.90 8.97
CA MET A 298 1.47 8.65 8.73
C MET A 298 2.94 8.87 8.38
N LEU A 299 3.23 9.83 7.50
CA LEU A 299 4.59 10.08 7.06
C LEU A 299 5.44 10.78 8.14
N ALA A 300 4.84 11.60 9.00
CA ALA A 300 5.52 12.25 10.12
C ALA A 300 5.79 11.31 11.31
N HIS A 301 4.85 10.41 11.63
CA HIS A 301 4.97 9.48 12.76
C HIS A 301 6.02 8.39 12.49
N PRO A 302 6.86 7.97 13.45
CA PRO A 302 7.93 6.98 13.18
C PRO A 302 7.40 5.59 12.81
N TYR A 303 6.21 5.23 13.30
CA TYR A 303 5.71 3.85 13.23
C TYR A 303 5.58 3.29 11.79
N GLY A 304 6.11 2.09 11.59
CA GLY A 304 5.98 1.24 10.41
C GLY A 304 6.78 1.70 9.19
N VAL A 305 6.86 0.82 8.19
CA VAL A 305 7.28 1.21 6.83
C VAL A 305 6.05 1.72 6.09
N ALA A 306 6.05 3.02 5.78
CA ALA A 306 4.91 3.69 5.17
C ALA A 306 4.83 3.44 3.66
N ARG A 307 3.65 3.03 3.18
CA ARG A 307 3.31 2.92 1.76
C ARG A 307 2.28 3.98 1.41
N VAL A 308 2.58 4.78 0.39
CA VAL A 308 1.67 5.79 -0.18
C VAL A 308 0.91 5.19 -1.36
N MET A 309 -0.41 5.32 -1.35
CA MET A 309 -1.25 4.89 -2.47
C MET A 309 -1.17 5.89 -3.64
N SER A 310 -1.26 5.38 -4.86
CA SER A 310 -1.42 6.20 -6.06
C SER A 310 -2.47 5.56 -6.96
N SER A 311 -3.55 6.28 -7.22
CA SER A 311 -4.80 5.74 -7.72
C SER A 311 -5.15 6.26 -9.11
N TYR A 312 -6.28 5.77 -9.61
CA TYR A 312 -7.03 6.33 -10.73
C TYR A 312 -8.46 6.63 -10.29
N ARG A 313 -9.13 7.56 -10.99
CA ARG A 313 -10.54 7.87 -10.80
C ARG A 313 -11.40 6.86 -11.54
N TRP A 314 -12.52 6.51 -10.93
CA TRP A 314 -13.61 5.77 -11.56
C TRP A 314 -14.93 6.45 -11.20
N ASN A 315 -15.98 6.16 -11.98
CA ASN A 315 -17.29 6.74 -11.77
C ASN A 315 -18.00 6.00 -10.63
N ARG A 316 -17.71 6.39 -9.38
CA ARG A 316 -18.37 5.85 -8.18
C ARG A 316 -19.89 6.05 -8.27
N ASN A 317 -20.62 4.98 -8.02
CA ASN A 317 -22.09 4.99 -8.04
C ASN A 317 -22.62 4.29 -6.77
N PHE A 318 -22.93 5.07 -5.75
CA PHE A 318 -23.41 4.52 -4.49
C PHE A 318 -24.91 4.21 -4.54
N VAL A 319 -25.26 2.94 -4.36
CA VAL A 319 -26.63 2.46 -4.15
C VAL A 319 -26.65 1.71 -2.82
N ASN A 320 -27.52 2.14 -1.91
CA ASN A 320 -27.66 1.55 -0.56
C ASN A 320 -26.33 1.45 0.21
N GLY A 321 -25.49 2.48 0.11
CA GLY A 321 -24.21 2.53 0.82
C GLY A 321 -23.07 1.71 0.20
N LYS A 322 -23.29 1.03 -0.93
CA LYS A 322 -22.26 0.32 -1.69
C LYS A 322 -22.02 0.96 -3.05
N ASP A 323 -20.76 1.12 -3.43
CA ASP A 323 -20.37 1.54 -4.78
C ASP A 323 -20.62 0.40 -5.78
N GLN A 324 -21.60 0.52 -6.66
CA GLN A 324 -21.91 -0.48 -7.70
C GLN A 324 -20.88 -0.49 -8.84
N SER A 325 -19.98 0.50 -8.86
CA SER A 325 -18.91 0.66 -9.85
C SER A 325 -17.52 0.31 -9.29
N ASP A 326 -17.47 -0.31 -8.10
CA ASP A 326 -16.24 -0.70 -7.39
C ASP A 326 -15.29 -1.62 -8.22
N TRP A 327 -15.83 -2.31 -9.22
CA TRP A 327 -15.11 -3.21 -10.10
C TRP A 327 -14.32 -2.50 -11.21
N LEU A 328 -14.60 -1.24 -11.51
CA LEU A 328 -14.04 -0.54 -12.68
C LEU A 328 -12.49 -0.60 -12.71
N GLY A 329 -11.97 -1.05 -13.85
CA GLY A 329 -10.53 -1.11 -14.12
C GLY A 329 -9.89 0.26 -14.31
N PRO A 330 -8.56 0.30 -14.56
CA PRO A 330 -7.83 1.55 -14.77
C PRO A 330 -8.31 2.31 -16.02
N PRO A 331 -7.91 3.58 -16.21
CA PRO A 331 -8.12 4.31 -17.46
C PRO A 331 -7.69 3.45 -18.67
N SER A 332 -8.64 3.23 -19.58
CA SER A 332 -8.55 2.19 -20.60
C SER A 332 -8.77 2.73 -22.01
N ASN A 333 -8.04 2.21 -22.99
CA ASN A 333 -8.41 2.31 -24.40
C ASN A 333 -9.56 1.34 -24.72
N ILE A 334 -10.21 1.52 -25.87
CA ILE A 334 -11.37 0.71 -26.28
C ILE A 334 -11.05 -0.79 -26.39
N ASN A 335 -9.81 -1.14 -26.73
CA ASN A 335 -9.34 -2.53 -26.81
C ASN A 335 -9.00 -3.13 -25.42
N GLY A 336 -9.20 -2.38 -24.33
CA GLY A 336 -8.89 -2.82 -22.97
C GLY A 336 -7.42 -2.72 -22.59
N SER A 337 -6.55 -2.11 -23.40
CA SER A 337 -5.18 -1.74 -22.98
C SER A 337 -5.22 -0.53 -22.03
N THR A 338 -4.25 -0.42 -21.12
CA THR A 338 -4.19 0.69 -20.15
C THR A 338 -3.70 1.97 -20.83
N LYS A 339 -4.34 3.11 -20.53
CA LYS A 339 -3.87 4.42 -21.02
C LYS A 339 -2.55 4.80 -20.37
N ALA A 340 -1.73 5.58 -21.08
CA ALA A 340 -0.54 6.20 -20.51
C ALA A 340 -0.91 7.16 -19.36
N VAL A 341 0.11 7.57 -18.60
CA VAL A 341 -0.03 8.58 -17.53
C VAL A 341 0.53 9.90 -18.04
N PRO A 342 -0.29 10.80 -18.62
CA PRO A 342 0.21 12.11 -19.06
C PRO A 342 0.51 12.99 -17.85
N LEU A 343 1.59 13.78 -17.95
CA LEU A 343 1.94 14.79 -16.97
C LEU A 343 1.49 16.17 -17.44
N ASN A 344 0.75 16.87 -16.61
CA ASN A 344 0.32 18.24 -16.84
C ASN A 344 1.47 19.22 -16.50
N PRO A 345 1.43 20.48 -16.99
CA PRO A 345 2.46 21.48 -16.68
C PRO A 345 2.66 21.73 -15.18
N ASP A 346 1.60 21.60 -14.39
CA ASP A 346 1.60 21.74 -12.92
C ASP A 346 2.07 20.47 -12.17
N GLN A 347 2.63 19.49 -12.90
CA GLN A 347 3.10 18.20 -12.40
C GLN A 347 2.00 17.24 -11.91
N THR A 348 0.72 17.58 -12.05
CA THR A 348 -0.38 16.63 -11.84
C THR A 348 -0.49 15.63 -12.99
N CYS A 349 -1.28 14.58 -12.82
CA CYS A 349 -1.54 13.60 -13.88
C CYS A 349 -2.88 13.85 -14.57
N GLY A 350 -2.94 13.60 -15.87
CA GLY A 350 -4.17 13.61 -16.66
C GLY A 350 -4.80 12.23 -16.84
N ASP A 351 -5.78 12.13 -17.73
CA ASP A 351 -6.45 10.89 -18.15
C ASP A 351 -7.05 10.04 -17.02
N GLY A 352 -7.50 10.69 -15.95
CA GLY A 352 -8.14 10.03 -14.82
C GLY A 352 -7.16 9.44 -13.81
N TRP A 353 -5.86 9.49 -14.04
CA TRP A 353 -4.87 9.16 -13.00
C TRP A 353 -4.89 10.23 -11.89
N VAL A 354 -4.93 9.80 -10.64
CA VAL A 354 -5.02 10.71 -9.48
C VAL A 354 -3.65 11.21 -9.08
N CYS A 355 -2.66 10.31 -9.05
CA CYS A 355 -1.28 10.60 -8.70
C CYS A 355 -1.13 11.34 -7.36
N GLU A 356 -1.72 10.82 -6.29
CA GLU A 356 -1.61 11.33 -4.92
C GLU A 356 -0.14 11.50 -4.51
N HIS A 357 0.73 10.59 -4.96
CA HIS A 357 2.18 10.65 -4.75
C HIS A 357 2.87 11.89 -5.34
N ARG A 358 2.17 12.69 -6.16
CA ARG A 358 2.63 13.96 -6.75
C ARG A 358 1.98 15.19 -6.13
N TRP A 359 0.97 15.01 -5.27
CA TRP A 359 0.39 16.13 -4.55
C TRP A 359 1.48 16.72 -3.65
N ARG A 360 1.65 18.05 -3.68
CA ARG A 360 2.72 18.75 -2.96
C ARG A 360 2.78 18.32 -1.49
N GLN A 361 1.62 18.30 -0.83
CA GLN A 361 1.45 17.95 0.57
C GLN A 361 1.94 16.53 0.86
N ILE A 362 1.70 15.56 -0.03
CA ILE A 362 2.12 14.16 0.15
C ILE A 362 3.60 13.99 -0.21
N THR A 363 4.04 14.57 -1.33
CA THR A 363 5.44 14.51 -1.79
C THR A 363 6.37 15.13 -0.76
N ASN A 364 6.02 16.32 -0.26
CA ASN A 364 6.82 17.01 0.75
C ASN A 364 6.80 16.28 2.10
N MET A 365 5.71 15.58 2.44
CA MET A 365 5.70 14.74 3.63
C MET A 365 6.51 13.45 3.47
N ALA A 366 6.64 12.92 2.24
CA ALA A 366 7.58 11.84 1.98
C ALA A 366 9.03 12.33 2.14
N ILE A 367 9.35 13.55 1.67
CA ILE A 367 10.63 14.22 1.94
C ILE A 367 10.81 14.45 3.46
N PHE A 368 9.79 14.94 4.17
CA PHE A 368 9.81 15.11 5.62
C PHE A 368 10.24 13.81 6.30
N ARG A 369 9.62 12.68 5.94
CA ARG A 369 9.96 11.36 6.49
C ARG A 369 11.43 11.01 6.28
N ASN A 370 11.98 11.30 5.10
CA ASN A 370 13.40 11.08 4.81
C ASN A 370 14.30 11.98 5.69
N VAL A 371 13.96 13.27 5.82
CA VAL A 371 14.74 14.26 6.58
C VAL A 371 14.80 13.94 8.07
N VAL A 372 13.71 13.39 8.62
CA VAL A 372 13.58 13.06 10.05
C VAL A 372 13.86 11.58 10.36
N ASN A 373 14.35 10.82 9.39
CA ASN A 373 14.63 9.40 9.56
C ASN A 373 15.57 9.16 10.77
N GLY A 374 15.27 8.14 11.57
CA GLY A 374 16.00 7.81 12.79
C GLY A 374 15.75 8.73 14.00
N GLN A 375 15.00 9.83 13.85
CA GLN A 375 14.72 10.72 14.98
C GLN A 375 13.57 10.22 15.86
N PRO A 376 13.63 10.38 17.19
CA PRO A 376 12.58 9.94 18.10
C PRO A 376 11.31 10.79 17.95
N HIS A 377 10.15 10.22 18.33
CA HIS A 377 8.92 10.98 18.52
C HIS A 377 9.01 11.79 19.81
N THR A 378 8.93 13.12 19.72
CA THR A 378 9.19 14.05 20.84
C THR A 378 8.18 15.20 20.82
N ASN A 379 8.20 16.04 21.86
CA ASN A 379 7.45 17.30 21.91
C ASN A 379 5.96 17.17 21.56
N TRP A 380 5.33 16.09 22.01
CA TRP A 380 3.89 15.90 21.84
C TRP A 380 3.13 17.01 22.58
N TRP A 381 2.17 17.62 21.90
CA TRP A 381 1.21 18.56 22.44
C TRP A 381 -0.18 18.23 21.89
N ASP A 382 -1.20 18.39 22.72
CA ASP A 382 -2.59 18.30 22.31
C ASP A 382 -3.46 19.27 23.13
N ASN A 383 -4.60 19.65 22.57
CA ASN A 383 -5.61 20.47 23.26
C ASN A 383 -6.70 19.62 23.93
N GLN A 384 -6.45 18.33 24.20
CA GLN A 384 -7.44 17.34 24.64
C GLN A 384 -8.60 17.12 23.65
N SER A 385 -8.45 17.58 22.41
CA SER A 385 -9.41 17.40 21.32
C SER A 385 -8.70 17.00 20.01
N ASN A 386 -8.88 17.75 18.92
CA ASN A 386 -8.36 17.42 17.59
C ASN A 386 -7.31 18.41 17.08
N GLN A 387 -6.72 19.20 17.98
CA GLN A 387 -5.49 19.93 17.71
C GLN A 387 -4.34 19.19 18.37
N VAL A 388 -3.39 18.74 17.56
CA VAL A 388 -2.22 17.99 18.04
C VAL A 388 -0.96 18.46 17.31
N ALA A 389 0.17 18.33 17.97
CA ALA A 389 1.48 18.60 17.39
C ALA A 389 2.52 17.65 17.95
N PHE A 390 3.56 17.37 17.17
CA PHE A 390 4.70 16.61 17.65
C PHE A 390 5.95 16.87 16.81
N GLY A 391 7.09 16.60 17.42
CA GLY A 391 8.41 16.67 16.84
C GLY A 391 8.98 15.31 16.45
N ARG A 392 9.97 15.36 15.58
CA ARG A 392 10.89 14.27 15.28
C ARG A 392 12.30 14.71 15.61
N GLY A 393 12.70 14.48 16.86
CA GLY A 393 13.94 14.98 17.43
C GLY A 393 14.07 16.49 17.25
N ASN A 394 15.16 16.93 16.65
CA ASN A 394 15.41 18.34 16.29
C ASN A 394 15.35 18.59 14.77
N ARG A 395 14.85 17.62 13.99
CA ARG A 395 14.89 17.65 12.52
C ARG A 395 13.54 18.02 11.88
N GLY A 396 12.42 17.90 12.59
CA GLY A 396 11.12 18.29 12.05
C GLY A 396 10.03 18.39 13.10
N PHE A 397 9.00 19.16 12.77
CA PHE A 397 7.85 19.41 13.62
C PHE A 397 6.59 19.54 12.77
N ILE A 398 5.48 19.01 13.26
CA ILE A 398 4.20 19.00 12.55
C ILE A 398 3.06 19.38 13.51
N VAL A 399 2.08 20.12 13.00
CA VAL A 399 0.91 20.60 13.75
C VAL A 399 -0.36 20.34 12.92
N PHE A 400 -1.39 19.77 13.53
CA PHE A 400 -2.68 19.50 12.93
C PHE A 400 -3.78 20.28 13.66
N ASN A 401 -4.74 20.81 12.90
CA ASN A 401 -6.00 21.31 13.42
C ASN A 401 -7.17 20.59 12.71
N ASN A 402 -7.81 19.64 13.40
CA ASN A 402 -9.01 18.96 12.92
C ASN A 402 -10.24 19.25 13.80
N ASP A 403 -10.15 20.28 14.65
CA ASP A 403 -11.29 20.83 15.39
C ASP A 403 -12.12 21.80 14.52
N GLY A 404 -13.26 22.22 15.03
CA GLY A 404 -14.17 23.17 14.36
C GLY A 404 -13.84 24.64 14.63
N TRP A 405 -12.65 24.94 15.17
CA TRP A 405 -12.20 26.28 15.54
C TRP A 405 -10.69 26.45 15.30
N ASP A 406 -10.24 27.70 15.28
CA ASP A 406 -8.86 28.05 14.93
C ASP A 406 -7.85 27.60 16.00
N LEU A 407 -6.64 27.32 15.54
CA LEU A 407 -5.46 27.06 16.38
C LEU A 407 -4.58 28.32 16.34
N ASP A 408 -4.29 28.89 17.51
CA ASP A 408 -3.33 30.00 17.70
C ASP A 408 -2.54 29.73 18.99
N VAL A 409 -1.38 29.09 18.85
CA VAL A 409 -0.59 28.61 20.00
C VAL A 409 0.91 28.67 19.72
N THR A 410 1.69 28.97 20.75
CA THR A 410 3.15 28.87 20.73
C THR A 410 3.57 27.50 21.25
N LEU A 411 4.32 26.75 20.45
CA LEU A 411 4.72 25.38 20.75
C LEU A 411 6.24 25.23 20.74
N ASN A 412 6.76 24.40 21.65
CA ASN A 412 8.16 24.00 21.64
C ASN A 412 8.37 22.98 20.51
N THR A 413 9.08 23.38 19.47
CA THR A 413 9.34 22.55 18.30
C THR A 413 10.49 21.57 18.51
N GLY A 414 11.42 21.89 19.43
CA GLY A 414 12.73 21.23 19.55
C GLY A 414 13.69 21.53 18.40
N MET A 415 13.30 22.36 17.45
CA MET A 415 14.11 22.72 16.28
C MET A 415 15.03 23.92 16.57
N PRO A 416 16.17 24.06 15.87
CA PRO A 416 17.03 25.23 15.99
C PRO A 416 16.34 26.53 15.53
N GLY A 417 16.68 27.65 16.17
CA GLY A 417 16.15 28.97 15.80
C GLY A 417 16.40 29.33 14.32
N GLY A 418 15.42 29.97 13.70
CA GLY A 418 15.43 30.42 12.31
C GLY A 418 14.06 30.40 11.64
N THR A 419 14.01 30.81 10.37
CA THR A 419 12.78 30.81 9.56
C THR A 419 12.68 29.53 8.75
N TYR A 420 11.53 28.86 8.82
CA TYR A 420 11.25 27.62 8.11
C TYR A 420 10.08 27.80 7.16
N CYS A 421 10.16 27.19 5.99
CA CYS A 421 9.04 27.11 5.06
C CYS A 421 8.09 25.99 5.49
N ASP A 422 6.80 26.31 5.57
CA ASP A 422 5.76 25.28 5.69
C ASP A 422 5.65 24.52 4.36
N VAL A 423 5.96 23.23 4.43
CA VAL A 423 5.99 22.37 3.24
C VAL A 423 4.61 21.85 2.83
N ILE A 424 3.56 22.21 3.57
CA ILE A 424 2.17 21.88 3.22
C ILE A 424 1.56 22.97 2.34
N SER A 425 1.56 24.22 2.81
CA SER A 425 1.06 25.35 2.02
C SER A 425 1.98 25.74 0.85
N GLY A 426 3.26 25.38 0.90
CA GLY A 426 4.22 25.68 -0.17
C GLY A 426 5.47 24.82 -0.10
N GLN A 427 6.61 25.42 -0.45
CA GLN A 427 7.92 24.78 -0.42
C GLN A 427 9.02 25.84 -0.26
N LYS A 428 10.23 25.37 0.05
CA LYS A 428 11.45 26.19 -0.06
C LYS A 428 11.88 26.26 -1.53
N ASP A 429 12.06 27.47 -2.05
CA ASP A 429 12.54 27.74 -3.40
C ASP A 429 13.74 28.69 -3.30
N GLY A 430 14.96 28.15 -3.36
CA GLY A 430 16.17 28.90 -3.00
C GLY A 430 16.10 29.43 -1.57
N ASN A 431 16.20 30.75 -1.40
CA ASN A 431 16.17 31.42 -0.09
C ASN A 431 14.79 32.02 0.26
N ARG A 432 13.71 31.55 -0.37
CA ARG A 432 12.34 31.99 -0.09
C ARG A 432 11.39 30.82 0.14
N CYS A 433 10.31 31.10 0.87
CA CYS A 433 9.19 30.19 1.01
C CYS A 433 8.06 30.63 0.07
N THR A 434 7.47 29.68 -0.66
CA THR A 434 6.31 29.97 -1.52
C THR A 434 4.98 29.95 -0.76
N GLY A 435 4.97 29.36 0.44
CA GLY A 435 3.82 29.30 1.35
C GLY A 435 4.08 30.02 2.67
N LYS A 436 3.43 29.55 3.73
CA LYS A 436 3.58 30.09 5.09
C LYS A 436 5.03 29.96 5.58
N GLN A 437 5.44 30.91 6.42
CA GLN A 437 6.73 30.90 7.11
C GLN A 437 6.52 30.71 8.60
N ILE A 438 7.34 29.88 9.22
CA ILE A 438 7.33 29.64 10.66
C ILE A 438 8.66 30.12 11.23
N LEU A 439 8.60 31.11 12.13
CA LEU A 439 9.77 31.59 12.85
C LEU A 439 9.93 30.79 14.15
N VAL A 440 10.96 29.95 14.20
CA VAL A 440 11.40 29.28 15.42
C VAL A 440 12.37 30.23 16.14
N ARG A 441 12.04 30.59 17.37
CA ARG A 441 12.88 31.44 18.23
C ARG A 441 14.09 30.66 18.75
N ASN A 442 15.06 31.35 19.34
CA ASN A 442 16.29 30.73 19.86
C ASN A 442 16.06 29.72 21.00
N ASP A 443 14.91 29.80 21.68
CA ASP A 443 14.47 28.85 22.71
C ASP A 443 13.74 27.63 22.13
N GLY A 444 13.63 27.51 20.80
CA GLY A 444 12.94 26.41 20.10
C GLY A 444 11.43 26.58 19.97
N ASN A 445 10.84 27.66 20.50
CA ASN A 445 9.40 27.91 20.41
C ASN A 445 9.02 28.60 19.09
N ALA A 446 7.86 28.24 18.53
CA ALA A 446 7.29 28.89 17.36
C ALA A 446 5.77 29.09 17.51
N LEU A 447 5.27 30.21 16.96
CA LEU A 447 3.83 30.50 16.89
C LEU A 447 3.23 29.80 15.67
N PHE A 448 2.18 29.01 15.89
CA PHE A 448 1.40 28.39 14.83
C PHE A 448 -0.01 28.98 14.80
N LYS A 449 -0.45 29.41 13.61
CA LYS A 449 -1.81 29.87 13.34
C LYS A 449 -2.39 29.05 12.19
N ILE A 450 -3.38 28.22 12.50
CA ILE A 450 -4.02 27.31 11.54
C ILE A 450 -5.52 27.48 11.67
N THR A 451 -6.16 28.05 10.65
CA THR A 451 -7.61 28.22 10.68
C THR A 451 -8.29 26.89 10.36
N TYR A 452 -9.45 26.62 10.97
CA TYR A 452 -10.17 25.37 10.68
C TYR A 452 -10.72 25.32 9.25
N THR A 453 -10.71 26.44 8.53
CA THR A 453 -11.13 26.60 7.13
C THR A 453 -9.96 26.60 6.13
N ASP A 454 -8.70 26.50 6.58
CA ASP A 454 -7.54 26.36 5.70
C ASP A 454 -7.74 25.17 4.72
N GLU A 455 -7.24 25.30 3.49
CA GLU A 455 -7.28 24.23 2.48
C GLU A 455 -6.67 22.94 3.05
N ASP A 456 -5.55 23.08 3.73
CA ASP A 456 -4.83 22.06 4.46
C ASP A 456 -4.63 22.53 5.90
N PRO A 457 -5.45 22.09 6.87
CA PRO A 457 -5.39 22.59 8.24
C PRO A 457 -4.31 21.85 9.05
N PHE A 458 -3.11 21.78 8.50
CA PHE A 458 -1.91 21.28 9.14
C PHE A 458 -0.67 21.94 8.55
N VAL A 459 0.38 22.06 9.35
CA VAL A 459 1.65 22.70 9.00
C VAL A 459 2.77 21.74 9.31
N ALA A 460 3.76 21.65 8.42
CA ALA A 460 4.96 20.84 8.64
C ALA A 460 6.22 21.62 8.28
N ILE A 461 7.21 21.58 9.16
CA ILE A 461 8.54 22.19 8.96
C ILE A 461 9.64 21.17 9.29
N HIS A 462 10.76 21.24 8.58
CA HIS A 462 11.88 20.34 8.81
C HIS A 462 13.23 21.02 8.53
N ALA A 463 14.33 20.38 8.92
CA ALA A 463 15.67 20.94 8.82
C ALA A 463 16.01 21.45 7.40
N GLU A 464 15.64 20.69 6.36
CA GLU A 464 15.88 21.11 4.96
C GLU A 464 14.89 22.16 4.42
N SER A 465 13.85 22.54 5.18
CA SER A 465 12.93 23.63 4.82
C SER A 465 13.29 24.96 5.50
N LYS A 466 14.36 24.98 6.31
CA LYS A 466 14.93 26.19 6.91
C LYS A 466 15.53 27.09 5.84
N LEU A 467 15.34 28.41 5.92
CA LEU A 467 16.00 29.40 5.06
C LEU A 467 17.46 29.63 5.45
#